data_AF-A0A7Z9GVV2-F1
#
_entry.id   AF-A0A7Z9GVV2-F1
#
_cell.length_a   1.000
_cell.length_b   1.000
_cell.length_c   1.000
_cell.angle_alpha   90.00
_cell.angle_beta   90.00
_cell.angle_gamma   90.00
#
_symmetry.space_group_name_H-M   'P 1'
#
loop_
_entity.id
_entity.type
_entity.pdbx_description
1 polymer ?
#
loop_
_entity_poly.entity_id
_entity_poly.type
_entity_poly.pdbx_seq_one_letter_code
_entity_poly.pdbx_strand_id
1 'polypeptide(L)'
;MLTSSIGCDGFQIKPVAEKKTNKSKSRRVKPRSRASVARVSRSSQDLATQQYMPTHPGVYLPETGKIISLIDESVQFGPTLVIWLLDQSRSSSGLVENVTGQLRDYYSNPKTPAGDPKQADRLLTAVVTFGETTSYLLESPSGSGTTVAAALSSVTVDPSGRENSFAALQTVVDKYLEFRLQQNREIIIVAVTDEAGDDQQLVEPLIKTMVKNAIPVYVIGTSAPFGQTALLNPSTEAPLDFKSNGSWQPILQGPESRYSERIVLDRWGSSFGWDRIDSGFGPFAWEYLARQTGGKYLVVRMAGYTPEMLRGPGGRPGSSLIGSYDGVLIQRYAPDYASHARYQALLEANAACRALHEATQLGRRKILTHPVTEFGYKNEAQLNRDVTQAQLAAARLEPEINTLYDILKKGEADRGKLTSLRWQAGYDLAMGRATAAKVRIEGYNAILAVLKRGRLFEEKTSTVWVLQPANTIDAGSTLKKLSDRAQMYLQRVMKDHAGTPWARLAEQELETPVGWKWTER
;
A
#
# COMPACT_ATOMS: atom_id res chain seq x y z
N MET A 1 27.12 -49.82 -51.80
CA MET A 1 26.55 -48.50 -52.12
C MET A 1 25.91 -48.56 -53.50
N LEU A 2 25.00 -47.61 -53.82
CA LEU A 2 24.32 -47.41 -55.12
C LEU A 2 23.17 -48.38 -55.50
N THR A 3 22.04 -48.15 -54.83
CA THR A 3 20.72 -47.81 -55.43
C THR A 3 20.33 -48.30 -56.84
N SER A 4 19.29 -49.14 -56.90
CA SER A 4 18.05 -48.97 -57.69
C SER A 4 17.04 -50.03 -57.15
N SER A 5 15.71 -50.02 -57.35
CA SER A 5 14.78 -49.27 -58.21
C SER A 5 13.32 -49.45 -57.67
N ILE A 6 12.35 -48.66 -58.15
CA ILE A 6 10.92 -49.00 -58.50
C ILE A 6 10.06 -49.78 -57.46
N GLY A 7 8.76 -49.57 -57.26
CA GLY A 7 7.70 -48.78 -57.92
C GLY A 7 6.32 -49.27 -57.43
N CYS A 8 5.23 -48.61 -57.81
CA CYS A 8 3.94 -48.68 -57.11
C CYS A 8 3.02 -49.89 -57.42
N ASP A 9 2.20 -50.18 -56.40
CA ASP A 9 0.78 -50.58 -56.42
C ASP A 9 0.26 -51.86 -57.10
N GLY A 10 -0.53 -52.59 -56.30
CA GLY A 10 -1.81 -53.16 -56.74
C GLY A 10 -2.04 -54.62 -56.40
N PHE A 11 -2.72 -54.92 -55.27
CA PHE A 11 -3.53 -56.13 -55.14
C PHE A 11 -4.69 -55.96 -54.13
N GLN A 12 -5.91 -56.32 -54.54
CA GLN A 12 -7.12 -56.28 -53.71
C GLN A 12 -7.27 -57.57 -52.87
N ILE A 13 -7.77 -57.46 -51.64
CA ILE A 13 -8.16 -58.62 -50.81
C ILE A 13 -9.47 -58.34 -50.04
N LYS A 14 -10.44 -59.25 -50.16
CA LYS A 14 -11.62 -59.45 -49.28
C LYS A 14 -12.14 -60.88 -49.52
N PRO A 15 -12.90 -61.48 -48.58
CA PRO A 15 -12.67 -61.55 -47.13
C PRO A 15 -12.86 -63.00 -46.60
N VAL A 16 -12.32 -63.32 -45.41
CA VAL A 16 -12.68 -64.55 -44.68
C VAL A 16 -12.99 -64.20 -43.22
N ALA A 17 -14.09 -64.73 -42.70
CA ALA A 17 -14.53 -64.55 -41.31
C ALA A 17 -14.27 -65.81 -40.49
N GLU A 18 -13.58 -65.67 -39.36
CA GLU A 18 -13.20 -66.80 -38.49
C GLU A 18 -14.10 -67.00 -37.26
N LYS A 19 -14.04 -68.22 -36.70
CA LYS A 19 -14.95 -68.73 -35.67
C LYS A 19 -14.42 -68.53 -34.24
N LYS A 20 -15.37 -68.58 -33.29
CA LYS A 20 -15.23 -68.75 -31.82
C LYS A 20 -14.17 -69.82 -31.46
N THR A 21 -13.41 -69.78 -30.35
CA THR A 21 -13.91 -69.91 -28.95
C THR A 21 -12.84 -69.67 -27.83
N ASN A 22 -13.27 -69.02 -26.73
CA ASN A 22 -12.90 -69.20 -25.31
C ASN A 22 -11.44 -69.46 -24.82
N LYS A 23 -10.86 -68.45 -24.15
CA LYS A 23 -10.18 -68.45 -22.82
C LYS A 23 -9.74 -66.99 -22.50
N SER A 24 -9.59 -66.50 -21.26
CA SER A 24 -9.86 -67.03 -19.90
C SER A 24 -10.50 -65.93 -18.99
N LYS A 25 -10.09 -65.75 -17.71
CA LYS A 25 -10.50 -64.63 -16.82
C LYS A 25 -9.27 -63.90 -16.27
N SER A 26 -9.26 -62.56 -16.31
CA SER A 26 -8.37 -61.70 -15.53
C SER A 26 -9.11 -60.46 -15.00
N ARG A 27 -8.76 -59.99 -13.80
CA ARG A 27 -9.55 -59.09 -12.96
C ARG A 27 -9.22 -57.63 -13.30
N ARG A 28 -10.14 -56.91 -13.95
CA ARG A 28 -9.93 -55.53 -14.41
C ARG A 28 -10.13 -54.52 -13.26
N VAL A 29 -9.07 -53.81 -12.88
CA VAL A 29 -9.13 -52.70 -11.91
C VAL A 29 -9.91 -51.53 -12.54
N LYS A 30 -10.91 -50.98 -11.82
CA LYS A 30 -11.61 -49.74 -12.21
C LYS A 30 -10.83 -48.52 -11.69
N PRO A 31 -10.67 -47.45 -12.48
CA PRO A 31 -10.13 -46.19 -11.98
C PRO A 31 -11.13 -45.54 -11.01
N ARG A 32 -10.64 -45.00 -9.88
CA ARG A 32 -11.46 -44.19 -8.97
C ARG A 32 -11.77 -42.83 -9.60
N SER A 33 -13.01 -42.39 -9.42
CA SER A 33 -13.51 -41.08 -9.87
C SER A 33 -12.76 -39.92 -9.18
N ARG A 34 -12.44 -38.87 -9.96
CA ARG A 34 -12.04 -37.57 -9.40
C ARG A 34 -13.17 -37.04 -8.52
N ALA A 35 -12.91 -36.85 -7.23
CA ALA A 35 -13.78 -36.08 -6.36
C ALA A 35 -13.69 -34.59 -6.76
N SER A 36 -14.83 -33.96 -6.98
CA SER A 36 -14.93 -32.53 -7.27
C SER A 36 -14.64 -31.71 -6.02
N VAL A 37 -13.69 -30.77 -6.10
CA VAL A 37 -13.49 -29.76 -5.05
C VAL A 37 -14.74 -28.88 -4.98
N ALA A 38 -15.46 -28.93 -3.87
CA ALA A 38 -16.68 -28.16 -3.67
C ALA A 38 -16.35 -26.67 -3.52
N ARG A 39 -16.79 -25.86 -4.48
CA ARG A 39 -16.62 -24.41 -4.49
C ARG A 39 -17.71 -23.76 -3.64
N VAL A 40 -17.50 -23.65 -2.34
CA VAL A 40 -18.47 -23.03 -1.42
C VAL A 40 -18.58 -21.53 -1.70
N SER A 41 -19.77 -21.08 -2.09
CA SER A 41 -20.13 -19.67 -2.20
C SER A 41 -20.23 -19.05 -0.81
N ARG A 42 -19.39 -18.06 -0.51
CA ARG A 42 -19.43 -17.32 0.76
C ARG A 42 -20.59 -16.32 0.75
N SER A 43 -21.64 -16.58 1.53
CA SER A 43 -22.52 -15.52 2.05
C SER A 43 -21.93 -15.01 3.35
N SER A 44 -21.38 -13.79 3.34
CA SER A 44 -20.74 -13.17 4.52
C SER A 44 -21.77 -12.47 5.41
N GLN A 45 -22.71 -13.24 5.96
CA GLN A 45 -23.68 -12.86 6.98
C GLN A 45 -24.05 -14.14 7.75
N ASP A 46 -24.33 -14.01 9.05
CA ASP A 46 -24.64 -15.09 10.00
C ASP A 46 -23.48 -16.03 10.40
N LEU A 47 -22.44 -15.44 10.99
CA LEU A 47 -21.64 -16.10 12.03
C LEU A 47 -21.74 -15.29 13.33
N ALA A 48 -22.64 -15.71 14.22
CA ALA A 48 -22.75 -15.16 15.57
C ALA A 48 -21.69 -15.83 16.48
N THR A 49 -20.43 -15.41 16.34
CA THR A 49 -19.32 -15.91 17.14
C THR A 49 -19.47 -15.47 18.61
N GLN A 50 -19.29 -16.39 19.56
CA GLN A 50 -19.04 -16.03 20.95
C GLN A 50 -17.76 -15.20 21.00
N GLN A 51 -17.88 -13.89 21.25
CA GLN A 51 -16.73 -13.00 21.33
C GLN A 51 -15.88 -13.34 22.56
N TYR A 52 -14.72 -13.91 22.30
CA TYR A 52 -13.63 -13.98 23.26
C TYR A 52 -13.19 -12.56 23.63
N MET A 53 -13.42 -12.17 24.88
CA MET A 53 -12.99 -10.88 25.44
C MET A 53 -11.76 -11.13 26.31
N PRO A 54 -10.55 -10.68 25.92
CA PRO A 54 -9.34 -10.86 26.69
C PRO A 54 -9.33 -9.98 27.95
N THR A 55 -8.47 -10.35 28.90
CA THR A 55 -8.32 -9.72 30.22
C THR A 55 -7.08 -8.83 30.33
N HIS A 56 -6.22 -8.85 29.31
CA HIS A 56 -5.00 -8.04 29.24
C HIS A 56 -5.26 -6.52 29.33
N PRO A 57 -4.47 -5.75 30.10
CA PRO A 57 -4.62 -4.28 30.23
C PRO A 57 -4.16 -3.48 28.99
N GLY A 58 -4.05 -4.12 27.82
CA GLY A 58 -3.60 -3.52 26.56
C GLY A 58 -4.76 -3.07 25.67
N VAL A 59 -4.43 -2.58 24.48
CA VAL A 59 -5.44 -2.29 23.45
C VAL A 59 -5.92 -3.61 22.85
N TYR A 60 -7.21 -3.90 22.98
CA TYR A 60 -7.83 -5.04 22.31
C TYR A 60 -7.79 -4.85 20.79
N LEU A 61 -7.18 -5.81 20.08
CA LEU A 61 -7.12 -5.83 18.62
C LEU A 61 -8.07 -6.91 18.09
N PRO A 62 -9.26 -6.56 17.54
CA PRO A 62 -10.19 -7.55 17.00
C PRO A 62 -9.59 -8.35 15.82
N GLU A 63 -8.50 -7.87 15.23
CA GLU A 63 -7.67 -8.57 14.25
C GLU A 63 -7.08 -9.87 14.84
N THR A 64 -6.57 -9.83 16.08
CA THR A 64 -6.06 -11.01 16.79
C THR A 64 -7.18 -12.02 17.06
N GLY A 65 -8.36 -11.54 17.49
CA GLY A 65 -9.54 -12.37 17.70
C GLY A 65 -10.00 -13.11 16.44
N LYS A 66 -9.94 -12.48 15.26
CA LYS A 66 -10.27 -13.12 13.97
C LYS A 66 -9.32 -14.28 13.64
N ILE A 67 -8.03 -14.14 13.97
CA ILE A 67 -7.04 -15.21 13.77
C ILE A 67 -7.25 -16.35 14.78
N ILE A 68 -7.53 -16.04 16.05
CA ILE A 68 -7.87 -17.04 17.07
C ILE A 68 -9.07 -17.90 16.62
N SER A 69 -10.15 -17.28 16.16
CA SER A 69 -11.32 -18.01 15.65
C SER A 69 -10.97 -18.91 14.45
N LEU A 70 -10.10 -18.45 13.55
CA LEU A 70 -9.65 -19.22 12.39
C LEU A 70 -8.76 -20.43 12.77
N ILE A 71 -7.97 -20.29 13.84
CA ILE A 71 -7.18 -21.40 14.40
C ILE A 71 -8.13 -22.43 15.01
N ASP A 72 -9.11 -22.00 15.82
CA ASP A 72 -10.10 -22.90 16.43
C ASP A 72 -10.94 -23.64 15.37
N GLU A 73 -11.29 -22.98 14.26
CA GLU A 73 -11.95 -23.61 13.10
C GLU A 73 -11.04 -24.66 12.43
N SER A 74 -9.80 -24.32 12.09
CA SER A 74 -8.84 -25.25 11.46
C SER A 74 -8.61 -26.50 12.33
N VAL A 75 -8.41 -26.31 13.64
CA VAL A 75 -8.18 -27.41 14.60
C VAL A 75 -9.38 -28.35 14.67
N GLN A 76 -10.62 -27.90 14.42
CA GLN A 76 -11.79 -28.78 14.33
C GLN A 76 -11.73 -29.71 13.12
N PHE A 77 -11.28 -29.21 11.96
CA PHE A 77 -11.18 -29.99 10.72
C PHE A 77 -10.02 -30.97 10.71
N GLY A 78 -8.87 -30.63 11.32
CA GLY A 78 -7.70 -31.52 11.36
C GLY A 78 -6.61 -31.09 12.33
N PRO A 79 -5.49 -31.82 12.37
CA PRO A 79 -4.29 -31.39 13.08
C PRO A 79 -3.67 -30.15 12.42
N THR A 80 -3.35 -29.14 13.22
CA THR A 80 -2.89 -27.82 12.77
C THR A 80 -1.56 -27.45 13.41
N LEU A 81 -0.71 -26.77 12.65
CA LEU A 81 0.50 -26.09 13.10
C LEU A 81 0.33 -24.59 12.85
N VAL A 82 0.29 -23.81 13.92
CA VAL A 82 0.28 -22.34 13.85
C VAL A 82 1.71 -21.83 14.04
N ILE A 83 2.13 -20.88 13.22
CA ILE A 83 3.43 -20.25 13.32
C ILE A 83 3.23 -18.75 13.47
N TRP A 84 3.53 -18.24 14.66
CA TRP A 84 3.57 -16.80 14.93
C TRP A 84 4.95 -16.28 14.54
N LEU A 85 4.99 -15.40 13.53
CA LEU A 85 6.19 -14.71 13.05
C LEU A 85 6.13 -13.25 13.52
N LEU A 86 6.84 -12.95 14.60
CA LEU A 86 6.73 -11.69 15.32
C LEU A 86 7.93 -10.79 15.00
N ASP A 87 7.62 -9.56 14.63
CA ASP A 87 8.61 -8.51 14.44
C ASP A 87 9.28 -8.14 15.77
N GLN A 88 10.57 -7.80 15.72
CA GLN A 88 11.37 -7.35 16.87
C GLN A 88 11.77 -5.88 16.75
N SER A 89 11.39 -5.18 15.69
CA SER A 89 11.69 -3.76 15.52
C SER A 89 11.14 -2.92 16.67
N ARG A 90 11.83 -1.81 16.96
CA ARG A 90 11.39 -0.89 18.02
C ARG A 90 10.04 -0.24 17.68
N SER A 91 9.77 -0.04 16.38
CA SER A 91 8.50 0.40 15.79
C SER A 91 7.36 -0.54 16.21
N SER A 92 7.54 -1.83 15.91
CA SER A 92 6.52 -2.86 16.04
C SER A 92 6.21 -3.24 17.49
N SER A 93 7.11 -2.96 18.44
CA SER A 93 7.00 -3.34 19.86
C SER A 93 5.61 -3.10 20.50
N GLY A 94 4.96 -1.97 20.22
CA GLY A 94 3.63 -1.66 20.74
C GLY A 94 2.51 -2.46 20.07
N LEU A 95 2.64 -2.81 18.79
CA LEU A 95 1.71 -3.71 18.10
C LEU A 95 1.90 -5.15 18.62
N VAL A 96 3.16 -5.61 18.67
CA VAL A 96 3.52 -6.97 19.06
C VAL A 96 3.07 -7.26 20.49
N GLU A 97 3.31 -6.37 21.46
CA GLU A 97 2.87 -6.59 22.86
C GLU A 97 1.33 -6.63 23.01
N ASN A 98 0.58 -5.87 22.21
CA ASN A 98 -0.89 -5.95 22.20
C ASN A 98 -1.39 -7.27 21.57
N VAL A 99 -0.67 -7.83 20.59
CA VAL A 99 -1.00 -9.14 20.02
C VAL A 99 -0.59 -10.28 20.97
N THR A 100 0.66 -10.32 21.42
CA THR A 100 1.16 -11.35 22.34
C THR A 100 0.38 -11.37 23.65
N GLY A 101 -0.02 -10.21 24.19
CA GLY A 101 -0.89 -10.11 25.36
C GLY A 101 -2.20 -10.89 25.22
N GLN A 102 -2.91 -10.72 24.11
CA GLN A 102 -4.15 -11.45 23.83
C GLN A 102 -3.90 -12.94 23.55
N LEU A 103 -2.77 -13.28 22.92
CA LEU A 103 -2.38 -14.68 22.71
C LEU A 103 -2.03 -15.38 24.02
N ARG A 104 -1.34 -14.72 24.95
CA ARG A 104 -1.06 -15.26 26.30
C ARG A 104 -2.36 -15.61 27.02
N ASP A 105 -3.38 -14.74 26.95
CA ASP A 105 -4.71 -15.03 27.51
C ASP A 105 -5.39 -16.22 26.79
N TYR A 106 -5.22 -16.39 25.47
CA TYR A 106 -5.81 -17.50 24.68
C TYR A 106 -5.14 -18.85 24.99
N TYR A 107 -3.81 -18.90 24.97
CA TYR A 107 -3.02 -20.11 25.23
C TYR A 107 -3.08 -20.55 26.71
N SER A 108 -3.34 -19.62 27.64
CA SER A 108 -3.50 -19.93 29.07
C SER A 108 -4.93 -20.37 29.44
N ASN A 109 -5.91 -20.22 28.55
CA ASN A 109 -7.32 -20.54 28.83
C ASN A 109 -7.60 -22.04 28.61
N PRO A 110 -7.91 -22.83 29.66
CA PRO A 110 -8.11 -24.29 29.54
C PRO A 110 -9.37 -24.70 28.76
N LYS A 111 -10.18 -23.73 28.30
CA LYS A 111 -11.35 -23.98 27.45
C LYS A 111 -11.04 -23.92 25.94
N THR A 112 -9.86 -23.48 25.54
CA THR A 112 -9.44 -23.42 24.14
C THR A 112 -8.77 -24.74 23.73
N PRO A 113 -8.73 -25.09 22.43
CA PRO A 113 -7.96 -26.26 21.97
C PRO A 113 -6.47 -26.17 22.31
N ALA A 114 -5.95 -24.96 22.51
CA ALA A 114 -4.58 -24.68 22.91
C ALA A 114 -4.30 -24.89 24.41
N GLY A 115 -5.31 -24.70 25.26
CA GLY A 115 -5.22 -24.85 26.72
C GLY A 115 -5.67 -26.22 27.24
N ASP A 116 -6.34 -27.04 26.44
CA ASP A 116 -6.74 -28.42 26.81
C ASP A 116 -5.62 -29.43 26.53
N PRO A 117 -4.99 -30.06 27.55
CA PRO A 117 -3.94 -31.04 27.35
C PRO A 117 -4.35 -32.27 26.53
N LYS A 118 -5.66 -32.57 26.44
CA LYS A 118 -6.18 -33.67 25.59
C LYS A 118 -6.16 -33.32 24.10
N GLN A 119 -6.02 -32.04 23.76
CA GLN A 119 -5.96 -31.52 22.39
C GLN A 119 -4.57 -31.02 22.00
N ALA A 120 -3.56 -31.17 22.87
CA ALA A 120 -2.18 -30.73 22.66
C ALA A 120 -1.55 -31.29 21.36
N ASP A 121 -1.90 -32.50 20.90
CA ASP A 121 -1.43 -33.02 19.61
C ASP A 121 -2.24 -32.49 18.41
N ARG A 122 -3.45 -31.95 18.61
CA ARG A 122 -4.23 -31.34 17.51
C ARG A 122 -3.69 -29.96 17.13
N LEU A 123 -3.29 -29.14 18.09
CA LEU A 123 -2.75 -27.80 17.85
C LEU A 123 -1.30 -27.69 18.31
N LEU A 124 -0.37 -27.68 17.36
CA LEU A 124 1.02 -27.31 17.62
C LEU A 124 1.22 -25.83 17.32
N THR A 125 2.04 -25.15 18.12
CA THR A 125 2.43 -23.75 17.88
C THR A 125 3.95 -23.59 17.87
N ALA A 126 4.46 -22.87 16.88
CA ALA A 126 5.80 -22.31 16.88
C ALA A 126 5.74 -20.79 17.10
N VAL A 127 6.69 -20.26 17.85
CA VAL A 127 6.90 -18.81 18.04
C VAL A 127 8.28 -18.48 17.49
N VAL A 128 8.29 -17.62 16.47
CA VAL A 128 9.48 -17.22 15.71
C VAL A 128 9.50 -15.70 15.69
N THR A 129 10.69 -15.13 15.83
CA THR A 129 10.88 -13.68 15.80
C THR A 129 11.84 -13.27 14.68
N PHE A 130 11.71 -12.06 14.16
CA PHE A 130 12.58 -11.54 13.10
C PHE A 130 12.98 -10.07 13.31
N GLY A 131 14.15 -9.74 12.81
CA GLY A 131 14.72 -8.39 12.70
C GLY A 131 15.87 -8.44 11.69
N GLU A 132 17.09 -8.13 12.12
CA GLU A 132 18.29 -8.45 11.33
C GLU A 132 18.47 -9.97 11.15
N THR A 133 18.08 -10.76 12.15
CA THR A 133 18.15 -12.23 12.12
C THR A 133 16.84 -12.89 12.52
N THR A 134 16.67 -14.18 12.23
CA THR A 134 15.50 -14.97 12.60
C THR A 134 15.80 -15.83 13.81
N SER A 135 15.03 -15.68 14.89
CA SER A 135 15.19 -16.45 16.13
C SER A 135 13.97 -17.33 16.42
N TYR A 136 14.22 -18.53 16.94
CA TYR A 136 13.18 -19.50 17.29
C TYR A 136 13.07 -19.57 18.81
N LEU A 137 11.93 -19.15 19.38
CA LEU A 137 11.72 -19.14 20.84
C LEU A 137 11.32 -20.51 21.39
N LEU A 138 11.12 -21.50 20.51
CA LEU A 138 10.86 -22.90 20.82
C LEU A 138 11.74 -23.79 19.93
N GLU A 139 12.44 -24.76 20.53
CA GLU A 139 13.29 -25.72 19.79
C GLU A 139 12.46 -26.51 18.75
N SER A 140 11.27 -26.95 19.16
CA SER A 140 10.26 -27.63 18.34
C SER A 140 8.86 -27.06 18.64
N PRO A 141 7.89 -27.17 17.70
CA PRO A 141 6.53 -26.69 17.93
C PRO A 141 5.90 -27.38 19.15
N SER A 142 5.26 -26.60 20.00
CA SER A 142 4.69 -27.07 21.27
C SER A 142 3.16 -27.09 21.23
N GLY A 143 2.57 -28.16 21.75
CA GLY A 143 1.13 -28.24 22.08
C GLY A 143 0.79 -27.79 23.50
N SER A 144 1.78 -27.35 24.28
CA SER A 144 1.60 -26.88 25.65
C SER A 144 1.35 -25.37 25.66
N GLY A 145 0.10 -24.95 25.91
CA GLY A 145 -0.28 -23.54 25.97
C GLY A 145 0.55 -22.72 26.97
N THR A 146 0.96 -23.29 28.11
CA THR A 146 1.83 -22.60 29.08
C THR A 146 3.25 -22.37 28.54
N THR A 147 3.79 -23.33 27.79
CA THR A 147 5.11 -23.19 27.14
C THR A 147 5.07 -22.15 26.02
N VAL A 148 3.97 -22.11 25.25
CA VAL A 148 3.75 -21.10 24.21
C VAL A 148 3.58 -19.71 24.81
N ALA A 149 2.78 -19.56 25.88
CA ALA A 149 2.59 -18.30 26.59
C ALA A 149 3.89 -17.76 27.22
N ALA A 150 4.77 -18.66 27.69
CA ALA A 150 6.10 -18.30 28.16
C ALA A 150 6.99 -17.76 27.02
N ALA A 151 7.02 -18.43 25.87
CA ALA A 151 7.76 -17.98 24.69
C ALA A 151 7.23 -16.63 24.14
N LEU A 152 5.92 -16.42 24.15
CA LEU A 152 5.30 -15.13 23.80
C LEU A 152 5.67 -13.99 24.77
N SER A 153 6.07 -14.32 26.01
CA SER A 153 6.56 -13.34 26.98
C SER A 153 8.06 -13.06 26.87
N SER A 154 8.82 -13.85 26.11
CA SER A 154 10.28 -13.71 25.95
C SER A 154 10.69 -12.99 24.66
N VAL A 155 9.75 -12.34 23.97
CA VAL A 155 10.04 -11.53 22.76
C VAL A 155 10.79 -10.28 23.18
N THR A 156 11.97 -10.06 22.60
CA THR A 156 12.83 -8.89 22.85
C THR A 156 12.87 -7.96 21.64
N VAL A 157 13.23 -6.70 21.87
CA VAL A 157 13.44 -5.72 20.79
C VAL A 157 14.84 -5.88 20.18
N ASP A 158 14.92 -5.91 18.86
CA ASP A 158 16.15 -5.81 18.08
C ASP A 158 16.52 -4.33 17.86
N PRO A 159 17.70 -3.85 18.32
CA PRO A 159 18.14 -2.47 18.11
C PRO A 159 18.63 -2.17 16.69
N SER A 160 18.77 -3.17 15.81
CA SER A 160 19.34 -3.00 14.46
C SER A 160 18.52 -2.07 13.55
N GLY A 161 17.19 -2.08 13.71
CA GLY A 161 16.26 -1.40 12.81
C GLY A 161 16.21 -2.01 11.40
N ARG A 162 16.62 -3.27 11.24
CA ARG A 162 16.48 -4.05 10.00
C ARG A 162 15.33 -5.04 10.12
N GLU A 163 14.67 -5.32 9.02
CA GLU A 163 13.52 -6.23 8.97
C GLU A 163 13.59 -7.16 7.77
N ASN A 164 14.39 -8.22 7.92
CA ASN A 164 14.54 -9.31 6.93
C ASN A 164 13.34 -10.27 7.00
N SER A 165 12.13 -9.74 6.82
CA SER A 165 10.88 -10.42 7.14
C SER A 165 10.51 -11.52 6.14
N PHE A 166 10.81 -11.35 4.86
CA PHE A 166 10.55 -12.38 3.84
C PHE A 166 11.62 -13.49 3.86
N ALA A 167 12.87 -13.17 4.19
CA ALA A 167 13.92 -14.16 4.45
C ALA A 167 13.60 -14.98 5.69
N ALA A 168 13.15 -14.34 6.78
CA ALA A 168 12.66 -15.05 7.96
C ALA A 168 11.53 -16.02 7.59
N LEU A 169 10.56 -15.55 6.81
CA LEU A 169 9.45 -16.37 6.33
C LEU A 169 9.90 -17.54 5.43
N GLN A 170 10.94 -17.37 4.61
CA GLN A 170 11.56 -18.46 3.84
C GLN A 170 12.11 -19.55 4.79
N THR A 171 12.92 -19.17 5.79
CA THR A 171 13.48 -20.14 6.74
C THR A 171 12.39 -20.87 7.55
N VAL A 172 11.31 -20.17 7.90
CA VAL A 172 10.14 -20.71 8.60
C VAL A 172 9.43 -21.76 7.75
N VAL A 173 9.16 -21.46 6.46
CA VAL A 173 8.55 -22.43 5.55
C VAL A 173 9.44 -23.65 5.39
N ASP A 174 10.73 -23.46 5.12
CA ASP A 174 11.67 -24.57 4.88
C ASP A 174 11.80 -25.48 6.11
N LYS A 175 11.84 -24.90 7.33
CA LYS A 175 11.94 -25.66 8.59
C LYS A 175 10.68 -26.46 8.91
N TYR A 176 9.49 -25.91 8.65
CA TYR A 176 8.22 -26.51 9.09
C TYR A 176 7.42 -27.22 7.99
N LEU A 177 7.85 -27.17 6.73
CA LEU A 177 7.17 -27.82 5.60
C LEU A 177 6.96 -29.34 5.79
N GLU A 178 7.86 -30.03 6.51
CA GLU A 178 7.72 -31.47 6.76
C GLU A 178 6.45 -31.82 7.56
N PHE A 179 5.97 -30.93 8.44
CA PHE A 179 4.70 -31.12 9.16
C PHE A 179 3.50 -31.16 8.19
N ARG A 180 3.56 -30.39 7.10
CA ARG A 180 2.54 -30.41 6.04
C ARG A 180 2.60 -31.69 5.21
N LEU A 181 3.82 -32.15 4.88
CA LEU A 181 4.06 -33.23 3.93
C LEU A 181 3.99 -34.63 4.55
N GLN A 182 4.51 -34.80 5.77
CA GLN A 182 4.60 -36.10 6.45
C GLN A 182 3.47 -36.30 7.47
N GLN A 183 3.16 -35.26 8.25
CA GLN A 183 2.13 -35.33 9.31
C GLN A 183 0.73 -34.91 8.84
N ASN A 184 0.59 -34.49 7.57
CA ASN A 184 -0.65 -33.95 6.99
C ASN A 184 -1.27 -32.76 7.76
N ARG A 185 -0.48 -32.03 8.56
CA ARG A 185 -0.98 -30.88 9.32
C ARG A 185 -1.32 -29.71 8.40
N GLU A 186 -2.39 -28.99 8.71
CA GLU A 186 -2.58 -27.65 8.16
C GLU A 186 -1.51 -26.71 8.74
N ILE A 187 -0.85 -25.89 7.91
CA ILE A 187 0.11 -24.88 8.39
C ILE A 187 -0.51 -23.51 8.19
N ILE A 188 -0.65 -22.76 9.28
CA ILE A 188 -1.14 -21.38 9.29
C ILE A 188 0.02 -20.51 9.75
N ILE A 189 0.49 -19.60 8.89
CA ILE A 189 1.51 -18.61 9.27
C ILE A 189 0.82 -17.28 9.55
N VAL A 190 1.18 -16.64 10.65
CA VAL A 190 0.66 -15.34 11.05
C VAL A 190 1.83 -14.41 11.34
N ALA A 191 2.06 -13.43 10.46
CA ALA A 191 3.04 -12.37 10.67
C ALA A 191 2.45 -11.21 11.48
N VAL A 192 3.24 -10.58 12.34
CA VAL A 192 2.84 -9.39 13.12
C VAL A 192 3.94 -8.33 12.96
N THR A 193 3.64 -7.21 12.29
CA THR A 193 4.62 -6.16 11.90
C THR A 193 3.90 -4.84 11.57
N ASP A 194 4.53 -3.68 11.80
CA ASP A 194 4.02 -2.36 11.39
C ASP A 194 4.71 -1.77 10.15
N GLU A 195 5.48 -2.60 9.44
CA GLU A 195 6.34 -2.21 8.33
C GLU A 195 6.19 -3.15 7.10
N ALA A 196 6.82 -2.78 5.98
CA ALA A 196 6.75 -3.48 4.70
C ALA A 196 7.84 -4.54 4.52
N GLY A 197 8.86 -4.58 5.39
CA GLY A 197 10.07 -5.39 5.25
C GLY A 197 11.10 -4.81 4.27
N ASP A 198 12.37 -5.06 4.54
CA ASP A 198 13.52 -4.62 3.72
C ASP A 198 13.72 -5.50 2.46
N ASP A 199 13.17 -6.72 2.46
CA ASP A 199 13.51 -7.79 1.51
C ASP A 199 12.33 -8.23 0.62
N GLN A 200 11.42 -7.29 0.32
CA GLN A 200 10.20 -7.46 -0.49
C GLN A 200 10.41 -8.16 -1.85
N GLN A 201 11.60 -8.08 -2.43
CA GLN A 201 11.97 -8.82 -3.66
C GLN A 201 11.82 -10.35 -3.54
N LEU A 202 11.85 -10.91 -2.33
CA LEU A 202 11.72 -12.34 -2.08
C LEU A 202 10.26 -12.86 -2.14
N VAL A 203 9.27 -11.97 -2.21
CA VAL A 203 7.85 -12.32 -2.08
C VAL A 203 7.31 -13.21 -3.22
N GLU A 204 7.72 -12.98 -4.47
CA GLU A 204 7.23 -13.76 -5.62
C GLU A 204 7.71 -15.23 -5.61
N PRO A 205 8.99 -15.52 -5.33
CA PRO A 205 9.45 -16.89 -5.04
C PRO A 205 8.67 -17.57 -3.91
N LEU A 206 8.42 -16.87 -2.79
CA LEU A 206 7.71 -17.41 -1.61
C LEU A 206 6.28 -17.81 -1.93
N ILE A 207 5.53 -16.96 -2.64
CA ILE A 207 4.15 -17.22 -3.08
C ILE A 207 4.06 -18.57 -3.80
N LYS A 208 5.00 -18.86 -4.71
CA LYS A 208 5.01 -20.11 -5.49
C LYS A 208 5.14 -21.34 -4.59
N THR A 209 5.99 -21.28 -3.56
CA THR A 209 6.21 -22.38 -2.60
C THR A 209 4.99 -22.57 -1.69
N MET A 210 4.43 -21.49 -1.16
CA MET A 210 3.29 -21.56 -0.24
C MET A 210 2.00 -22.01 -0.94
N VAL A 211 1.70 -21.46 -2.12
CA VAL A 211 0.53 -21.87 -2.94
C VAL A 211 0.61 -23.35 -3.31
N LYS A 212 1.79 -23.84 -3.71
CA LYS A 212 2.00 -25.27 -4.05
C LYS A 212 1.64 -26.20 -2.88
N ASN A 213 1.92 -25.79 -1.65
CA ASN A 213 1.74 -26.59 -0.43
C ASN A 213 0.44 -26.27 0.34
N ALA A 214 -0.37 -25.34 -0.18
CA ALA A 214 -1.59 -24.81 0.46
C ALA A 214 -1.32 -24.26 1.88
N ILE A 215 -0.31 -23.40 2.02
CA ILE A 215 0.06 -22.71 3.27
C ILE A 215 -0.45 -21.26 3.20
N PRO A 216 -1.58 -20.91 3.82
CA PRO A 216 -2.06 -19.52 3.89
C PRO A 216 -1.20 -18.68 4.83
N VAL A 217 -0.89 -17.45 4.39
CA VAL A 217 -0.25 -16.42 5.22
C VAL A 217 -1.27 -15.37 5.63
N TYR A 218 -1.38 -15.14 6.93
CA TYR A 218 -2.10 -14.03 7.53
C TYR A 218 -1.10 -13.00 8.05
N VAL A 219 -1.49 -11.73 8.07
CA VAL A 219 -0.66 -10.64 8.61
C VAL A 219 -1.54 -9.75 9.47
N ILE A 220 -1.10 -9.45 10.69
CA ILE A 220 -1.66 -8.40 11.53
C ILE A 220 -0.67 -7.24 11.49
N GLY A 221 -1.07 -6.09 10.93
CA GLY A 221 -0.14 -4.99 10.73
C GLY A 221 -0.77 -3.68 10.36
N THR A 222 0.01 -2.60 10.36
CA THR A 222 -0.52 -1.24 10.17
C THR A 222 -0.89 -0.94 8.72
N SER A 223 -1.76 0.06 8.54
CA SER A 223 -2.10 0.58 7.22
C SER A 223 -0.92 1.33 6.59
N ALA A 224 -0.62 1.04 5.33
CA ALA A 224 0.39 1.73 4.56
C ALA A 224 0.00 3.20 4.28
N PRO A 225 0.96 4.13 4.28
CA PRO A 225 0.73 5.53 3.93
C PRO A 225 0.38 5.65 2.45
N PHE A 226 -0.71 6.37 2.14
CA PHE A 226 -1.27 6.43 0.80
C PHE A 226 -0.26 6.90 -0.25
N GLY A 227 0.12 5.97 -1.13
CA GLY A 227 1.06 6.18 -2.24
C GLY A 227 2.49 6.54 -1.83
N GLN A 228 2.95 6.17 -0.63
CA GLN A 228 4.28 6.50 -0.11
C GLN A 228 4.96 5.31 0.58
N THR A 229 6.27 5.39 0.78
CA THR A 229 7.04 4.40 1.54
C THR A 229 6.98 4.60 3.05
N ALA A 230 6.85 5.85 3.53
CA ALA A 230 6.88 6.20 4.96
C ALA A 230 5.98 7.41 5.25
N LEU A 231 5.44 7.51 6.48
CA LEU A 231 4.64 8.67 6.93
C LEU A 231 5.51 9.90 7.23
N LEU A 232 6.67 9.63 7.83
CA LEU A 232 7.74 10.61 7.98
C LEU A 232 8.79 10.22 6.96
N ASN A 233 8.76 10.86 5.79
CA ASN A 233 9.81 10.74 4.78
C ASN A 233 10.93 11.74 5.15
N PRO A 234 12.23 11.38 5.09
CA PRO A 234 13.31 12.33 5.33
C PRO A 234 13.31 13.39 4.24
N SER A 235 12.62 14.49 4.50
CA SER A 235 12.76 15.70 3.69
C SER A 235 14.21 16.15 3.80
N THR A 236 14.88 16.31 2.66
CA THR A 236 16.33 16.56 2.51
C THR A 236 16.84 17.88 3.12
N GLU A 237 16.03 18.57 3.92
CA GLU A 237 16.32 19.88 4.52
C GLU A 237 16.04 19.93 6.04
N ALA A 238 15.68 18.82 6.70
CA ALA A 238 15.62 18.76 8.17
C ALA A 238 15.80 17.33 8.73
N PRO A 239 16.91 17.00 9.42
CA PRO A 239 16.95 15.80 10.24
C PRO A 239 16.01 15.97 11.44
N LEU A 240 15.01 15.10 11.56
CA LEU A 240 14.19 14.97 12.78
C LEU A 240 15.05 14.27 13.85
N ASP A 241 15.91 15.06 14.49
CA ASP A 241 16.92 14.62 15.43
C ASP A 241 16.31 14.21 16.79
N PHE A 242 15.88 12.96 16.90
CA PHE A 242 15.54 12.33 18.18
C PHE A 242 16.72 11.47 18.68
N LYS A 243 17.74 12.15 19.21
CA LYS A 243 18.94 11.50 19.76
C LYS A 243 18.60 10.50 20.86
N SER A 244 18.98 9.26 20.63
CA SER A 244 20.28 8.82 21.15
C SER A 244 20.97 7.88 20.16
N ASN A 245 22.28 8.06 19.99
CA ASN A 245 23.27 7.19 19.34
C ASN A 245 23.22 6.83 17.82
N GLY A 246 22.13 7.03 17.07
CA GLY A 246 22.06 6.57 15.66
C GLY A 246 21.49 7.58 14.66
N SER A 247 21.79 7.39 13.37
CA SER A 247 21.12 8.12 12.28
C SER A 247 19.63 7.78 12.25
N TRP A 248 18.78 8.81 12.14
CA TRP A 248 17.35 8.63 11.91
C TRP A 248 17.11 7.74 10.67
N GLN A 249 16.30 6.70 10.83
CA GLN A 249 15.88 5.78 9.76
C GLN A 249 14.35 5.92 9.57
N PRO A 250 13.84 5.95 8.33
CA PRO A 250 12.41 5.94 8.08
C PRO A 250 11.82 4.55 8.34
N ILE A 251 10.76 4.49 9.15
CA ILE A 251 9.86 3.32 9.22
C ILE A 251 9.22 3.14 7.83
N LEU A 252 9.47 2.01 7.18
CA LEU A 252 9.10 1.70 5.80
C LEU A 252 7.75 0.99 5.73
N GLN A 253 6.67 1.74 5.92
CA GLN A 253 5.30 1.21 6.01
C GLN A 253 4.57 0.97 4.68
N GLY A 254 5.19 1.18 3.51
CA GLY A 254 4.48 1.11 2.23
C GLY A 254 5.36 1.15 0.98
N PRO A 255 4.79 1.42 -0.21
CA PRO A 255 3.39 1.77 -0.48
C PRO A 255 2.41 0.58 -0.42
N GLU A 256 1.12 0.89 -0.49
CA GLU A 256 0.04 -0.11 -0.57
C GLU A 256 -0.08 -0.78 -1.94
N SER A 257 0.41 -0.10 -2.98
CA SER A 257 0.44 -0.52 -4.37
C SER A 257 1.85 -0.92 -4.78
N ARG A 258 2.02 -1.66 -5.90
CA ARG A 258 3.31 -2.25 -6.26
C ARG A 258 4.44 -1.21 -6.41
N TYR A 259 4.07 -0.04 -6.90
CA TYR A 259 4.88 1.17 -6.94
C TYR A 259 3.99 2.32 -6.48
N SER A 260 4.56 3.48 -6.13
CA SER A 260 3.75 4.65 -5.82
C SER A 260 2.85 5.02 -7.01
N GLU A 261 1.56 5.21 -6.74
CA GLU A 261 0.55 5.68 -7.70
C GLU A 261 0.03 7.09 -7.32
N ARG A 262 0.80 7.83 -6.49
CA ARG A 262 0.48 9.17 -6.00
C ARG A 262 1.63 10.14 -6.22
N ILE A 263 1.43 11.18 -7.02
CA ILE A 263 2.42 12.27 -7.15
C ILE A 263 2.52 13.05 -5.83
N VAL A 264 3.74 13.43 -5.44
CA VAL A 264 3.99 14.17 -4.19
C VAL A 264 4.38 15.61 -4.51
N LEU A 265 3.42 16.52 -4.32
CA LEU A 265 3.61 17.97 -4.40
C LEU A 265 3.44 18.57 -3.00
N ASP A 266 4.25 19.57 -2.65
CA ASP A 266 4.07 20.36 -1.42
C ASP A 266 2.67 21.01 -1.35
N ARG A 267 2.24 21.47 -0.16
CA ARG A 267 0.97 22.19 -0.02
C ARG A 267 1.17 23.67 -0.30
N TRP A 268 0.15 24.30 -0.88
CA TRP A 268 0.07 25.74 -0.87
C TRP A 268 0.08 26.28 0.57
N GLY A 269 0.94 27.26 0.88
CA GLY A 269 1.05 27.84 2.22
C GLY A 269 1.53 26.89 3.33
N SER A 270 2.07 25.70 3.00
CA SER A 270 2.70 24.81 3.97
C SER A 270 3.60 23.76 3.30
N SER A 271 4.85 23.63 3.74
CA SER A 271 5.73 22.55 3.30
C SER A 271 5.33 21.17 3.86
N PHE A 272 4.37 21.11 4.79
CA PHE A 272 3.94 19.89 5.48
C PHE A 272 2.43 19.66 5.35
N GLY A 273 1.99 18.39 5.33
CA GLY A 273 0.59 18.01 5.64
C GLY A 273 -0.04 16.92 4.79
N TRP A 274 0.48 16.65 3.58
CA TRP A 274 -0.08 15.63 2.68
C TRP A 274 0.39 14.20 2.95
N ASP A 275 1.44 14.05 3.74
CA ASP A 275 2.25 12.84 3.78
C ASP A 275 1.71 11.80 4.77
N ARG A 276 0.67 12.14 5.53
CA ARG A 276 0.12 11.29 6.61
C ARG A 276 -1.25 10.70 6.33
N ILE A 277 -1.62 10.51 5.06
CA ILE A 277 -2.94 10.00 4.69
C ILE A 277 -2.95 8.47 4.73
N ASP A 278 -3.96 7.88 5.39
CA ASP A 278 -4.22 6.44 5.36
C ASP A 278 -4.59 5.97 3.93
N SER A 279 -4.05 4.83 3.48
CA SER A 279 -4.47 4.19 2.23
C SER A 279 -5.74 3.34 2.37
N GLY A 280 -6.01 2.83 3.58
CA GLY A 280 -7.01 1.79 3.85
C GLY A 280 -6.53 0.34 3.62
N PHE A 281 -5.24 0.14 3.31
CA PHE A 281 -4.65 -1.14 2.92
C PHE A 281 -3.32 -1.40 3.65
N GLY A 282 -2.87 -2.65 3.71
CA GLY A 282 -1.51 -2.99 4.15
C GLY A 282 -0.43 -2.68 3.11
N PRO A 283 0.86 -2.84 3.45
CA PRO A 283 1.97 -2.76 2.51
C PRO A 283 1.81 -3.78 1.37
N PHE A 284 2.20 -3.40 0.15
CA PHE A 284 1.92 -4.18 -1.06
C PHE A 284 2.41 -5.63 -0.98
N ALA A 285 3.65 -5.86 -0.56
CA ALA A 285 4.25 -7.19 -0.54
C ALA A 285 3.47 -8.16 0.38
N TRP A 286 3.11 -7.71 1.58
CA TRP A 286 2.33 -8.49 2.54
C TRP A 286 0.89 -8.76 2.08
N GLU A 287 0.18 -7.75 1.57
CA GLU A 287 -1.17 -7.92 1.01
C GLU A 287 -1.16 -8.86 -0.21
N TYR A 288 -0.17 -8.72 -1.10
CA TYR A 288 -0.01 -9.58 -2.27
C TYR A 288 0.25 -11.03 -1.85
N LEU A 289 1.19 -11.27 -0.94
CA LEU A 289 1.49 -12.58 -0.39
C LEU A 289 0.27 -13.24 0.26
N ALA A 290 -0.40 -12.53 1.17
CA ALA A 290 -1.55 -13.05 1.89
C ALA A 290 -2.69 -13.44 0.94
N ARG A 291 -2.98 -12.58 -0.07
CA ARG A 291 -4.03 -12.83 -1.05
C ARG A 291 -3.73 -14.00 -1.98
N GLN A 292 -2.49 -14.13 -2.47
CA GLN A 292 -2.11 -15.24 -3.36
C GLN A 292 -2.09 -16.58 -2.62
N THR A 293 -1.72 -16.59 -1.35
CA THR A 293 -1.70 -17.81 -0.51
C THR A 293 -3.08 -18.19 0.05
N GLY A 294 -4.10 -17.34 -0.11
CA GLY A 294 -5.46 -17.58 0.37
C GLY A 294 -5.74 -17.13 1.81
N GLY A 295 -4.76 -16.52 2.47
CA GLY A 295 -4.93 -15.83 3.75
C GLY A 295 -5.42 -14.39 3.60
N LYS A 296 -5.12 -13.53 4.58
CA LYS A 296 -5.57 -12.12 4.64
C LYS A 296 -4.58 -11.22 5.37
N TYR A 297 -4.42 -10.00 4.87
CA TYR A 297 -3.91 -8.89 5.67
C TYR A 297 -5.04 -8.33 6.56
N LEU A 298 -4.72 -8.07 7.83
CA LEU A 298 -5.61 -7.57 8.85
C LEU A 298 -5.07 -6.23 9.35
N VAL A 299 -5.59 -5.15 8.74
CA VAL A 299 -5.14 -3.78 8.99
C VAL A 299 -5.51 -3.33 10.40
N VAL A 300 -4.50 -3.06 11.22
CA VAL A 300 -4.59 -2.41 12.53
C VAL A 300 -4.44 -0.91 12.34
N ARG A 301 -5.40 -0.13 12.86
CA ARG A 301 -5.38 1.35 12.80
C ARG A 301 -4.49 1.93 13.92
N MET A 302 -3.19 1.63 13.86
CA MET A 302 -2.15 2.25 14.68
C MET A 302 -1.16 2.96 13.75
N ALA A 303 -0.50 4.01 14.24
CA ALA A 303 0.40 4.80 13.41
C ALA A 303 1.80 4.19 13.23
N GLY A 304 2.18 3.18 14.04
CA GLY A 304 3.57 2.69 14.18
C GLY A 304 4.47 3.67 14.96
N TYR A 305 4.48 4.93 14.55
CA TYR A 305 5.16 6.03 15.23
C TYR A 305 4.51 6.41 16.58
N THR A 306 5.34 6.81 17.55
CA THR A 306 4.85 7.40 18.81
C THR A 306 4.29 8.81 18.61
N PRO A 307 3.42 9.32 19.52
CA PRO A 307 2.93 10.70 19.46
C PRO A 307 4.04 11.76 19.41
N GLU A 308 5.21 11.49 20.00
CA GLU A 308 6.40 12.35 19.98
C GLU A 308 7.04 12.39 18.60
N MET A 309 7.24 11.24 17.96
CA MET A 309 7.77 11.13 16.60
C MET A 309 6.86 11.83 15.59
N LEU A 310 5.55 11.77 15.83
CA LEU A 310 4.55 12.44 14.99
C LEU A 310 4.42 13.96 15.24
N ARG A 311 5.18 14.57 16.17
CA ARG A 311 5.19 16.03 16.32
C ARG A 311 5.82 16.70 15.09
N GLY A 312 5.06 17.56 14.43
CA GLY A 312 5.61 18.44 13.39
C GLY A 312 6.44 19.58 13.99
N PRO A 313 7.20 20.33 13.18
CA PRO A 313 7.84 21.56 13.61
C PRO A 313 6.83 22.51 14.28
N GLY A 314 7.17 23.02 15.46
CA GLY A 314 6.25 23.83 16.27
C GLY A 314 5.36 23.04 17.24
N GLY A 315 5.63 21.76 17.47
CA GLY A 315 5.08 21.00 18.62
C GLY A 315 3.59 20.65 18.55
N ARG A 316 2.92 20.86 17.41
CA ARG A 316 1.51 20.52 17.24
C ARG A 316 1.34 18.99 17.28
N PRO A 317 0.40 18.46 18.09
CA PRO A 317 0.13 17.02 18.13
C PRO A 317 -0.47 16.58 16.79
N GLY A 318 0.19 15.62 16.14
CA GLY A 318 -0.24 15.01 14.88
C GLY A 318 -0.35 13.50 15.00
N SER A 319 -0.89 13.02 16.12
CA SER A 319 -0.83 11.64 16.65
C SER A 319 -1.59 10.57 15.85
N SER A 320 -1.97 10.84 14.60
CA SER A 320 -2.81 9.93 13.82
C SER A 320 -2.59 10.09 12.32
N LEU A 321 -2.76 8.97 11.63
CA LEU A 321 -3.08 8.94 10.21
C LEU A 321 -4.32 9.80 9.92
N ILE A 322 -4.26 10.54 8.83
CA ILE A 322 -5.31 11.43 8.35
C ILE A 322 -6.25 10.62 7.46
N GLY A 323 -7.46 10.39 7.97
CA GLY A 323 -8.53 9.70 7.26
C GLY A 323 -8.87 8.35 7.88
N SER A 324 -10.17 8.07 7.89
CA SER A 324 -10.74 6.74 8.07
C SER A 324 -11.78 6.58 6.99
N TYR A 325 -11.75 5.45 6.29
CA TYR A 325 -12.57 5.20 5.10
C TYR A 325 -13.43 3.97 5.31
N ASP A 326 -14.63 3.98 4.72
CA ASP A 326 -15.52 2.82 4.77
C ASP A 326 -14.86 1.60 4.10
N GLY A 327 -14.90 0.46 4.78
CA GLY A 327 -14.23 -0.77 4.33
C GLY A 327 -14.81 -1.36 3.05
N VAL A 328 -16.12 -1.22 2.82
CA VAL A 328 -16.81 -1.76 1.64
C VAL A 328 -16.60 -0.86 0.41
N LEU A 329 -16.51 0.45 0.64
CA LEU A 329 -16.14 1.44 -0.37
C LEU A 329 -14.68 1.27 -0.79
N ILE A 330 -13.73 1.31 0.16
CA ILE A 330 -12.31 1.35 -0.15
C ILE A 330 -11.85 0.06 -0.85
N GLN A 331 -12.43 -1.11 -0.53
CA GLN A 331 -12.14 -2.38 -1.23
C GLN A 331 -12.34 -2.32 -2.75
N ARG A 332 -13.18 -1.42 -3.28
CA ARG A 332 -13.36 -1.21 -4.73
C ARG A 332 -12.18 -0.50 -5.39
N TYR A 333 -11.32 0.11 -4.57
CA TYR A 333 -10.08 0.81 -4.93
C TYR A 333 -8.85 -0.02 -4.52
N ALA A 334 -9.00 -1.34 -4.37
CA ALA A 334 -7.91 -2.25 -4.08
C ALA A 334 -6.78 -2.12 -5.13
N PRO A 335 -5.51 -2.09 -4.71
CA PRO A 335 -4.36 -2.23 -5.59
C PRO A 335 -4.42 -3.47 -6.48
N ASP A 336 -3.79 -3.39 -7.66
CA ASP A 336 -3.56 -4.55 -8.53
C ASP A 336 -2.49 -5.47 -7.90
N TYR A 337 -2.92 -6.36 -7.00
CA TYR A 337 -2.10 -7.36 -6.30
C TYR A 337 -1.58 -8.46 -7.26
N ALA A 338 -0.62 -8.09 -8.09
CA ALA A 338 -0.13 -8.87 -9.21
C ALA A 338 1.41 -8.89 -9.33
N SER A 339 1.92 -9.87 -10.09
CA SER A 339 3.35 -10.02 -10.35
C SER A 339 3.93 -8.87 -11.16
N HIS A 340 5.25 -8.69 -11.13
CA HIS A 340 5.92 -7.60 -11.86
C HIS A 340 5.53 -7.59 -13.35
N ALA A 341 5.57 -8.76 -14.01
CA ALA A 341 5.22 -8.90 -15.42
C ALA A 341 3.76 -8.50 -15.72
N ARG A 342 2.81 -8.82 -14.83
CA ARG A 342 1.40 -8.43 -14.97
C ARG A 342 1.22 -6.92 -14.81
N TYR A 343 1.97 -6.30 -13.89
CA TYR A 343 1.97 -4.85 -13.69
C TYR A 343 2.54 -4.12 -14.91
N GLN A 344 3.67 -4.57 -15.46
CA GLN A 344 4.22 -4.00 -16.71
C GLN A 344 3.23 -4.10 -17.87
N ALA A 345 2.59 -5.26 -18.06
CA ALA A 345 1.56 -5.43 -19.07
C ALA A 345 0.35 -4.48 -18.87
N LEU A 346 0.04 -4.07 -17.64
CA LEU A 346 -0.99 -3.05 -17.34
C LEU A 346 -0.52 -1.65 -17.77
N LEU A 347 0.74 -1.28 -17.53
CA LEU A 347 1.33 -0.02 -18.01
C LEU A 347 1.48 0.00 -19.55
N GLU A 348 1.65 -1.14 -20.19
CA GLU A 348 1.67 -1.27 -21.66
C GLU A 348 0.28 -1.17 -22.28
N ALA A 349 -0.75 -1.67 -21.61
CA ALA A 349 -2.11 -1.68 -22.11
C ALA A 349 -2.83 -0.31 -22.07
N ASN A 350 -2.32 0.67 -21.29
CA ASN A 350 -2.97 1.98 -21.16
C ASN A 350 -1.97 3.11 -20.88
N ALA A 351 -1.95 4.13 -21.73
CA ALA A 351 -1.00 5.24 -21.61
C ALA A 351 -1.25 6.13 -20.37
N ALA A 352 -2.45 6.18 -19.81
CA ALA A 352 -2.74 6.89 -18.55
C ALA A 352 -2.11 6.20 -17.35
N CYS A 353 -2.14 4.86 -17.29
CA CYS A 353 -1.44 4.10 -16.24
C CYS A 353 0.07 4.33 -16.31
N ARG A 354 0.65 4.24 -17.52
CA ARG A 354 2.08 4.52 -17.75
C ARG A 354 2.45 5.95 -17.34
N ALA A 355 1.70 6.94 -17.79
CA ALA A 355 1.95 8.35 -17.49
C ALA A 355 1.86 8.65 -15.99
N LEU A 356 0.94 8.01 -15.26
CA LEU A 356 0.87 8.11 -13.80
C LEU A 356 2.12 7.47 -13.14
N HIS A 357 2.50 6.26 -13.55
CA HIS A 357 3.69 5.59 -13.03
C HIS A 357 4.98 6.38 -13.28
N GLU A 358 5.19 6.88 -14.51
CA GLU A 358 6.32 7.75 -14.86
C GLU A 358 6.33 9.04 -14.02
N ALA A 359 5.16 9.65 -13.81
CA ALA A 359 5.02 10.86 -13.01
C ALA A 359 5.35 10.66 -11.52
N THR A 360 5.10 9.48 -10.95
CA THR A 360 5.48 9.19 -9.56
C THR A 360 6.97 8.87 -9.40
N GLN A 361 7.63 8.35 -10.44
CA GLN A 361 9.09 8.14 -10.43
C GLN A 361 9.87 9.46 -10.35
N LEU A 362 9.24 10.61 -10.64
CA LEU A 362 9.84 11.93 -10.44
C LEU A 362 10.06 12.28 -8.95
N GLY A 363 9.50 11.52 -8.00
CA GLY A 363 9.61 11.81 -6.57
C GLY A 363 8.89 13.10 -6.15
N ARG A 364 9.29 13.65 -5.00
CA ARG A 364 8.69 14.88 -4.45
C ARG A 364 9.09 16.10 -5.27
N ARG A 365 8.12 16.91 -5.71
CA ARG A 365 8.35 18.16 -6.43
C ARG A 365 7.93 19.37 -5.60
N LYS A 366 8.84 20.35 -5.51
CA LYS A 366 8.57 21.62 -4.85
C LYS A 366 7.59 22.44 -5.69
N ILE A 367 6.65 23.12 -5.03
CA ILE A 367 5.81 24.15 -5.66
C ILE A 367 6.10 25.51 -5.04
N LEU A 368 5.49 26.56 -5.58
CA LEU A 368 5.62 27.93 -5.09
C LEU A 368 4.85 28.09 -3.76
N THR A 369 5.34 27.50 -2.67
CA THR A 369 4.59 27.37 -1.41
C THR A 369 4.31 28.71 -0.71
N HIS A 370 5.28 29.64 -0.75
CA HIS A 370 5.24 30.95 -0.08
C HIS A 370 5.81 32.04 -1.01
N PRO A 371 5.06 32.48 -2.04
CA PRO A 371 5.49 33.58 -2.90
C PRO A 371 5.47 34.92 -2.17
N VAL A 372 6.18 35.90 -2.75
CA VAL A 372 6.03 37.32 -2.37
C VAL A 372 4.69 37.81 -2.92
N THR A 373 3.76 38.16 -2.03
CA THR A 373 2.43 38.65 -2.40
C THR A 373 2.26 40.15 -2.21
N GLU A 374 3.14 40.83 -1.47
CA GLU A 374 3.04 42.27 -1.22
C GLU A 374 4.16 43.04 -1.92
N PHE A 375 3.79 44.09 -2.65
CA PHE A 375 4.70 44.93 -3.43
C PHE A 375 4.42 46.41 -3.12
N GLY A 376 5.27 47.01 -2.28
CA GLY A 376 5.17 48.43 -1.91
C GLY A 376 5.59 49.34 -3.06
N TYR A 377 4.74 50.30 -3.41
CA TYR A 377 5.00 51.28 -4.45
C TYR A 377 5.74 52.50 -3.90
N LYS A 378 6.94 52.76 -4.44
CA LYS A 378 7.72 53.98 -4.19
C LYS A 378 8.06 54.71 -5.48
N ASN A 379 8.42 53.95 -6.51
CA ASN A 379 8.62 54.37 -7.89
C ASN A 379 8.69 53.11 -8.78
N GLU A 380 8.54 53.29 -10.08
CA GLU A 380 8.55 52.19 -11.06
C GLU A 380 9.86 51.40 -11.05
N ALA A 381 11.02 52.06 -10.87
CA ALA A 381 12.31 51.38 -10.85
C ALA A 381 12.44 50.41 -9.66
N GLN A 382 11.94 50.78 -8.48
CA GLN A 382 11.89 49.91 -7.32
C GLN A 382 10.91 48.75 -7.54
N LEU A 383 9.68 49.06 -7.98
CA LEU A 383 8.66 48.05 -8.24
C LEU A 383 9.14 47.00 -9.26
N ASN A 384 9.75 47.45 -10.35
CA ASN A 384 10.29 46.57 -11.38
C ASN A 384 11.43 45.69 -10.86
N ARG A 385 12.28 46.15 -9.93
CA ARG A 385 13.27 45.30 -9.26
C ARG A 385 12.62 44.25 -8.39
N ASP A 386 11.70 44.63 -7.50
CA ASP A 386 11.06 43.74 -6.54
C ASP A 386 10.25 42.65 -7.26
N VAL A 387 9.48 43.04 -8.28
CA VAL A 387 8.74 42.09 -9.12
C VAL A 387 9.68 41.18 -9.94
N THR A 388 10.85 41.67 -10.38
CA THR A 388 11.85 40.80 -11.04
C THR A 388 12.39 39.74 -10.09
N GLN A 389 12.75 40.11 -8.86
CA GLN A 389 13.24 39.14 -7.86
C GLN A 389 12.15 38.12 -7.51
N ALA A 390 10.91 38.56 -7.35
CA ALA A 390 9.77 37.69 -7.10
C ALA A 390 9.52 36.67 -8.24
N GLN A 391 9.69 37.06 -9.50
CA GLN A 391 9.54 36.15 -10.65
C GLN A 391 10.60 35.04 -10.71
N LEU A 392 11.81 35.24 -10.14
CA LEU A 392 12.86 34.22 -10.13
C LEU A 392 12.44 32.94 -9.38
N ALA A 393 11.58 33.04 -8.36
CA ALA A 393 11.07 31.89 -7.63
C ALA A 393 10.18 30.99 -8.51
N ALA A 394 9.31 31.60 -9.32
CA ALA A 394 8.47 30.86 -10.26
C ALA A 394 9.29 30.26 -11.41
N ALA A 395 10.18 31.06 -12.02
CA ALA A 395 11.02 30.63 -13.14
C ALA A 395 11.93 29.42 -12.83
N ARG A 396 12.32 29.23 -11.56
CA ARG A 396 13.08 28.05 -11.11
C ARG A 396 12.24 26.77 -11.05
N LEU A 397 10.94 26.88 -10.72
CA LEU A 397 10.05 25.74 -10.50
C LEU A 397 9.24 25.36 -11.75
N GLU A 398 9.05 26.30 -12.66
CA GLU A 398 8.29 26.14 -13.91
C GLU A 398 8.76 24.93 -14.76
N PRO A 399 10.07 24.66 -14.97
CA PRO A 399 10.52 23.50 -15.76
C PRO A 399 10.16 22.15 -15.12
N GLU A 400 10.22 22.02 -13.80
CA GLU A 400 9.92 20.78 -13.08
C GLU A 400 8.43 20.44 -13.18
N ILE A 401 7.57 21.44 -12.96
CA ILE A 401 6.12 21.26 -13.01
C ILE A 401 5.62 21.10 -14.44
N ASN A 402 6.27 21.73 -15.42
CA ASN A 402 6.01 21.47 -16.84
C ASN A 402 6.37 20.02 -17.23
N THR A 403 7.53 19.52 -16.78
CA THR A 403 7.93 18.12 -17.00
C THR A 403 6.89 17.14 -16.45
N LEU A 404 6.42 17.36 -15.22
CA LEU A 404 5.37 16.55 -14.59
C LEU A 404 4.05 16.60 -15.37
N TYR A 405 3.59 17.80 -15.74
CA TYR A 405 2.36 18.00 -16.50
C TYR A 405 2.43 17.32 -17.88
N ASP A 406 3.55 17.48 -18.60
CA ASP A 406 3.71 16.93 -19.95
C ASP A 406 3.87 15.41 -19.95
N ILE A 407 4.42 14.80 -18.89
CA ILE A 407 4.36 13.34 -18.69
C ILE A 407 2.90 12.88 -18.54
N LEU A 408 2.15 13.46 -17.59
CA LEU A 408 0.76 13.09 -17.35
C LEU A 408 -0.11 13.28 -18.61
N LYS A 409 0.11 14.37 -19.35
CA LYS A 409 -0.62 14.73 -20.57
C LYS A 409 -0.48 13.70 -21.70
N LYS A 410 0.66 12.98 -21.81
CA LYS A 410 0.82 11.88 -22.79
C LYS A 410 -0.22 10.78 -22.60
N GLY A 411 -0.67 10.55 -21.37
CA GLY A 411 -1.68 9.56 -21.03
C GLY A 411 -3.14 10.02 -21.19
N GLU A 412 -3.41 11.31 -21.44
CA GLU A 412 -4.76 11.87 -21.28
C GLU A 412 -5.81 11.26 -22.22
N ALA A 413 -5.42 10.94 -23.45
CA ALA A 413 -6.30 10.29 -24.43
C ALA A 413 -6.78 8.89 -23.99
N ASP A 414 -6.03 8.21 -23.12
CA ASP A 414 -6.31 6.86 -22.65
C ASP A 414 -7.06 6.82 -21.31
N ARG A 415 -7.22 7.97 -20.62
CA ARG A 415 -7.98 8.08 -19.36
C ARG A 415 -9.43 7.62 -19.53
N GLY A 416 -10.05 7.87 -20.68
CA GLY A 416 -11.42 7.39 -20.98
C GLY A 416 -11.54 5.86 -21.06
N LYS A 417 -10.44 5.13 -21.22
CA LYS A 417 -10.38 3.67 -21.36
C LYS A 417 -10.15 2.93 -20.02
N LEU A 418 -9.84 3.66 -18.94
CA LEU A 418 -9.62 3.07 -17.62
C LEU A 418 -10.93 2.54 -17.03
N THR A 419 -10.92 1.30 -16.54
CA THR A 419 -12.07 0.64 -15.89
C THR A 419 -11.89 0.48 -14.37
N SER A 420 -10.65 0.45 -13.88
CA SER A 420 -10.36 0.41 -12.44
C SER A 420 -10.57 1.80 -11.82
N LEU A 421 -11.41 1.88 -10.79
CA LEU A 421 -11.68 3.11 -10.04
C LEU A 421 -10.40 3.70 -9.43
N ARG A 422 -9.45 2.84 -9.00
CA ARG A 422 -8.16 3.25 -8.45
C ARG A 422 -7.32 4.02 -9.47
N TRP A 423 -7.19 3.49 -10.68
CA TRP A 423 -6.43 4.14 -11.76
C TRP A 423 -7.13 5.40 -12.28
N GLN A 424 -8.48 5.40 -12.35
CA GLN A 424 -9.26 6.60 -12.67
C GLN A 424 -8.99 7.73 -11.67
N ALA A 425 -9.13 7.44 -10.37
CA ALA A 425 -8.92 8.40 -9.29
C ALA A 425 -7.46 8.89 -9.21
N GLY A 426 -6.50 7.98 -9.32
CA GLY A 426 -5.06 8.28 -9.28
C GLY A 426 -4.63 9.19 -10.42
N TYR A 427 -5.03 8.87 -11.66
CA TYR A 427 -4.69 9.69 -12.82
C TYR A 427 -5.36 11.08 -12.75
N ASP A 428 -6.65 11.13 -12.39
CA ASP A 428 -7.39 12.39 -12.35
C ASP A 428 -6.87 13.33 -11.25
N LEU A 429 -6.54 12.77 -10.08
CA LEU A 429 -5.93 13.53 -8.99
C LEU A 429 -4.55 14.05 -9.41
N ALA A 430 -3.71 13.21 -10.02
CA ALA A 430 -2.37 13.62 -10.46
C ALA A 430 -2.45 14.73 -11.51
N MET A 431 -3.30 14.57 -12.53
CA MET A 431 -3.52 15.58 -13.57
C MET A 431 -4.08 16.87 -13.00
N GLY A 432 -5.08 16.79 -12.11
CA GLY A 432 -5.67 17.96 -11.44
C GLY A 432 -4.66 18.75 -10.61
N ARG A 433 -3.91 18.07 -9.73
CA ARG A 433 -2.90 18.70 -8.88
C ARG A 433 -1.71 19.26 -9.66
N ALA A 434 -1.20 18.53 -10.66
CA ALA A 434 -0.11 19.01 -11.52
C ALA A 434 -0.53 20.24 -12.34
N THR A 435 -1.75 20.22 -12.91
CA THR A 435 -2.29 21.39 -13.63
C THR A 435 -2.52 22.57 -12.69
N ALA A 436 -3.02 22.34 -11.47
CA ALA A 436 -3.19 23.40 -10.47
C ALA A 436 -1.85 24.04 -10.08
N ALA A 437 -0.80 23.24 -9.83
CA ALA A 437 0.54 23.74 -9.55
C ALA A 437 1.11 24.56 -10.72
N LYS A 438 0.95 24.06 -11.96
CA LYS A 438 1.36 24.76 -13.19
C LYS A 438 0.69 26.13 -13.30
N VAL A 439 -0.63 26.19 -13.14
CA VAL A 439 -1.40 27.43 -13.21
C VAL A 439 -1.02 28.41 -12.11
N ARG A 440 -0.77 27.96 -10.87
CA ARG A 440 -0.33 28.85 -9.79
C ARG A 440 1.05 29.45 -10.08
N ILE A 441 2.00 28.68 -10.62
CA ILE A 441 3.36 29.15 -10.98
C ILE A 441 3.34 30.09 -12.18
N GLU A 442 2.77 29.65 -13.31
CA GLU A 442 2.73 30.45 -14.55
C GLU A 442 1.82 31.67 -14.39
N GLY A 443 0.69 31.52 -13.71
CA GLY A 443 -0.24 32.61 -13.39
C GLY A 443 0.39 33.66 -12.49
N TYR A 444 1.20 33.25 -11.51
CA TYR A 444 1.98 34.18 -10.69
C TYR A 444 3.00 34.94 -11.53
N ASN A 445 3.79 34.24 -12.35
CA ASN A 445 4.77 34.87 -13.24
C ASN A 445 4.11 35.89 -14.21
N ALA A 446 2.96 35.53 -14.77
CA ALA A 446 2.21 36.35 -15.70
C ALA A 446 1.50 37.55 -15.05
N ILE A 447 0.89 37.40 -13.87
CA ILE A 447 0.21 38.52 -13.18
C ILE A 447 1.21 39.53 -12.59
N LEU A 448 2.41 39.07 -12.23
CA LEU A 448 3.56 39.93 -11.95
C LEU A 448 4.02 40.70 -13.20
N ALA A 449 4.04 40.05 -14.38
CA ALA A 449 4.36 40.74 -15.63
C ALA A 449 3.30 41.78 -16.04
N VAL A 450 2.03 41.62 -15.65
CA VAL A 450 1.00 42.66 -15.81
C VAL A 450 1.32 43.88 -14.95
N LEU A 451 1.72 43.69 -13.68
CA LEU A 451 2.07 44.82 -12.80
C LEU A 451 3.27 45.63 -13.34
N LYS A 452 4.28 44.96 -13.90
CA LYS A 452 5.44 45.61 -14.56
C LYS A 452 5.08 46.47 -15.78
N ARG A 453 3.93 46.24 -16.43
CA ARG A 453 3.48 47.05 -17.59
C ARG A 453 2.82 48.37 -17.19
N GLY A 454 2.70 48.64 -15.89
CA GLY A 454 1.99 49.78 -15.33
C GLY A 454 0.57 49.39 -14.94
N ARG A 455 0.29 49.43 -13.63
CA ARG A 455 -1.06 49.38 -13.05
C ARG A 455 -1.21 50.59 -12.14
N LEU A 456 -2.34 51.29 -12.25
CA LEU A 456 -2.70 52.42 -11.40
C LEU A 456 -3.56 51.92 -10.24
N PHE A 457 -3.35 52.48 -9.05
CA PHE A 457 -4.24 52.27 -7.90
C PHE A 457 -5.61 52.89 -8.19
N GLU A 458 -6.68 52.24 -7.73
CA GLU A 458 -8.05 52.77 -7.83
C GLU A 458 -8.27 53.80 -6.70
N GLU A 459 -7.82 53.47 -5.49
CA GLU A 459 -7.82 54.32 -4.30
C GLU A 459 -6.54 55.17 -4.17
N LYS A 460 -6.71 56.48 -3.98
CA LYS A 460 -5.60 57.45 -3.93
C LYS A 460 -4.70 57.33 -2.70
N THR A 461 -5.16 56.64 -1.65
CA THR A 461 -4.41 56.39 -0.42
C THR A 461 -3.59 55.12 -0.46
N SER A 462 -3.83 54.23 -1.43
CA SER A 462 -3.14 52.95 -1.50
C SER A 462 -1.69 53.11 -1.94
N THR A 463 -0.83 52.31 -1.31
CA THR A 463 0.62 52.32 -1.55
C THR A 463 1.19 50.91 -1.70
N VAL A 464 0.39 49.86 -1.50
CA VAL A 464 0.82 48.47 -1.61
C VAL A 464 -0.08 47.70 -2.55
N TRP A 465 0.53 47.05 -3.55
CA TRP A 465 -0.12 46.02 -4.35
C TRP A 465 -0.09 44.69 -3.59
N VAL A 466 -1.26 44.10 -3.35
CA VAL A 466 -1.43 42.85 -2.61
C VAL A 466 -2.01 41.79 -3.55
N LEU A 467 -1.24 40.75 -3.81
CA LEU A 467 -1.63 39.61 -4.63
C LEU A 467 -2.39 38.57 -3.79
N GLN A 468 -3.59 38.20 -4.23
CA GLN A 468 -4.44 37.22 -3.53
C GLN A 468 -4.77 36.03 -4.43
N PRO A 469 -4.81 34.79 -3.90
CA PRO A 469 -5.41 33.66 -4.60
C PRO A 469 -6.86 33.97 -4.99
N ALA A 470 -7.25 33.61 -6.21
CA ALA A 470 -8.57 33.87 -6.75
C ALA A 470 -9.09 32.73 -7.63
N ASN A 471 -10.42 32.63 -7.76
CA ASN A 471 -11.05 31.73 -8.73
C ASN A 471 -11.03 32.33 -10.16
N THR A 472 -10.57 33.57 -10.31
CA THR A 472 -10.36 34.25 -11.59
C THR A 472 -8.88 34.26 -11.97
N ILE A 473 -8.60 34.42 -13.26
CA ILE A 473 -7.25 34.59 -13.80
C ILE A 473 -7.25 35.79 -14.73
N ASP A 474 -6.66 36.88 -14.27
CA ASP A 474 -6.55 38.14 -15.01
C ASP A 474 -5.33 38.15 -15.94
N ALA A 475 -4.61 37.02 -16.02
CA ALA A 475 -3.31 36.89 -16.68
C ALA A 475 -3.34 36.22 -18.08
N GLY A 476 -4.51 35.80 -18.58
CA GLY A 476 -4.68 35.35 -19.98
C GLY A 476 -5.58 34.14 -20.20
N SER A 477 -6.10 34.00 -21.42
CA SER A 477 -7.09 32.97 -21.80
C SER A 477 -6.55 31.54 -21.78
N THR A 478 -5.26 31.33 -22.07
CA THR A 478 -4.61 30.00 -21.98
C THR A 478 -4.54 29.51 -20.53
N LEU A 479 -4.14 30.39 -19.60
CA LEU A 479 -4.09 30.06 -18.17
C LEU A 479 -5.49 29.81 -17.60
N LYS A 480 -6.49 30.58 -18.03
CA LYS A 480 -7.89 30.31 -17.70
C LYS A 480 -8.32 28.89 -18.11
N LYS A 481 -8.07 28.48 -19.36
CA LYS A 481 -8.37 27.11 -19.83
C LYS A 481 -7.65 26.02 -19.03
N LEU A 482 -6.42 26.26 -18.57
CA LEU A 482 -5.69 25.32 -17.70
C LEU A 482 -6.30 25.28 -16.30
N SER A 483 -6.73 26.41 -15.74
CA SER A 483 -7.44 26.48 -14.45
C SER A 483 -8.77 25.74 -14.49
N ASP A 484 -9.58 25.98 -15.54
CA ASP A 484 -10.85 25.30 -15.75
C ASP A 484 -10.65 23.77 -15.84
N ARG A 485 -9.57 23.33 -16.50
CA ARG A 485 -9.17 21.91 -16.55
C ARG A 485 -8.73 21.37 -15.19
N ALA A 486 -7.90 22.10 -14.44
CA ALA A 486 -7.47 21.69 -13.11
C ALA A 486 -8.67 21.49 -12.16
N GLN A 487 -9.59 22.45 -12.14
CA GLN A 487 -10.84 22.37 -11.38
C GLN A 487 -11.70 21.20 -11.84
N MET A 488 -11.89 20.99 -13.15
CA MET A 488 -12.65 19.86 -13.68
C MET A 488 -12.11 18.51 -13.22
N TYR A 489 -10.77 18.30 -13.27
CA TYR A 489 -10.16 17.07 -12.79
C TYR A 489 -10.35 16.87 -11.28
N LEU A 490 -10.08 17.89 -10.46
CA LEU A 490 -10.21 17.80 -9.00
C LEU A 490 -11.67 17.61 -8.55
N GLN A 491 -12.60 18.36 -9.13
CA GLN A 491 -14.04 18.21 -8.86
C GLN A 491 -14.57 16.83 -9.30
N ARG A 492 -14.07 16.27 -10.41
CA ARG A 492 -14.40 14.91 -10.83
C ARG A 492 -13.95 13.89 -9.77
N VAL A 493 -12.74 14.01 -9.23
CA VAL A 493 -12.27 13.13 -8.16
C VAL A 493 -13.13 13.23 -6.91
N MET A 494 -13.48 14.45 -6.48
CA MET A 494 -14.37 14.65 -5.32
C MET A 494 -15.74 13.99 -5.52
N LYS A 495 -16.33 14.14 -6.71
CA LYS A 495 -17.67 13.65 -7.03
C LYS A 495 -17.72 12.14 -7.22
N ASP A 496 -16.86 11.62 -8.09
CA ASP A 496 -16.93 10.25 -8.58
C ASP A 496 -16.21 9.27 -7.63
N HIS A 497 -15.32 9.78 -6.76
CA HIS A 497 -14.55 9.01 -5.79
C HIS A 497 -14.73 9.51 -4.35
N ALA A 498 -15.89 10.09 -4.02
CA ALA A 498 -16.24 10.59 -2.69
C ALA A 498 -15.97 9.56 -1.57
N GLY A 499 -15.51 10.00 -0.40
CA GLY A 499 -15.23 9.12 0.74
C GLY A 499 -13.95 8.29 0.62
N THR A 500 -13.01 8.69 -0.23
CA THR A 500 -11.72 8.01 -0.46
C THR A 500 -10.53 8.95 -0.23
N PRO A 501 -9.28 8.46 -0.06
CA PRO A 501 -8.11 9.34 0.09
C PRO A 501 -7.86 10.24 -1.13
N TRP A 502 -8.28 9.83 -2.34
CA TRP A 502 -8.19 10.68 -3.53
C TRP A 502 -9.11 11.90 -3.45
N ALA A 503 -10.38 11.71 -3.08
CA ALA A 503 -11.34 12.81 -2.91
C ALA A 503 -10.87 13.79 -1.83
N ARG A 504 -10.35 13.30 -0.71
CA ARG A 504 -9.79 14.13 0.35
C ARG A 504 -8.62 15.01 -0.15
N LEU A 505 -7.72 14.45 -0.95
CA LEU A 505 -6.62 15.20 -1.55
C LEU A 505 -7.13 16.26 -2.54
N ALA A 506 -8.20 15.97 -3.28
CA ALA A 506 -8.80 16.92 -4.22
C ALA A 506 -9.56 18.06 -3.51
N GLU A 507 -10.31 17.76 -2.45
CA GLU A 507 -10.97 18.73 -1.56
C GLU A 507 -9.95 19.75 -1.02
N GLN A 508 -8.89 19.24 -0.39
CA GLN A 508 -7.85 20.03 0.24
C GLN A 508 -7.00 20.82 -0.78
N GLU A 509 -6.90 20.37 -2.03
CA GLU A 509 -6.23 21.11 -3.11
C GLU A 509 -7.08 22.30 -3.58
N LEU A 510 -8.41 22.17 -3.55
CA LEU A 510 -9.37 23.21 -3.91
C LEU A 510 -9.68 24.20 -2.78
N GLU A 511 -9.28 23.92 -1.53
CA GLU A 511 -9.30 24.91 -0.42
C GLU A 511 -8.56 26.21 -0.80
N THR A 512 -7.48 26.11 -1.57
CA THR A 512 -6.78 27.27 -2.12
C THR A 512 -7.14 27.47 -3.59
N PRO A 513 -7.72 28.63 -3.97
CA PRO A 513 -7.93 28.97 -5.36
C PRO A 513 -6.68 28.81 -6.24
N VAL A 514 -6.91 28.48 -7.51
CA VAL A 514 -5.83 28.13 -8.46
C VAL A 514 -5.29 29.36 -9.20
N GLY A 515 -6.10 30.42 -9.30
CA GLY A 515 -5.76 31.67 -9.97
C GLY A 515 -5.27 32.76 -9.02
N TRP A 516 -5.12 33.96 -9.57
CA TRP A 516 -4.57 35.13 -8.90
C TRP A 516 -5.34 36.39 -9.30
N LYS A 517 -5.52 37.29 -8.33
CA LYS A 517 -6.00 38.66 -8.55
C LYS A 517 -5.09 39.65 -7.82
N TRP A 518 -5.02 40.88 -8.33
CA TRP A 518 -4.50 42.01 -7.58
C TRP A 518 -5.60 42.62 -6.70
N THR A 519 -5.18 43.08 -5.53
CA THR A 519 -5.91 43.98 -4.63
C THR A 519 -4.92 45.06 -4.18
N GLU A 520 -5.41 46.11 -3.52
CA GLU A 520 -4.61 47.24 -3.07
C GLU A 520 -4.86 47.56 -1.60
N ARG A 521 -3.88 48.22 -0.97
CA ARG A 521 -3.89 48.63 0.44
C ARG A 521 -3.14 49.94 0.62
#